data_AF-A0A3M2DWN5-F1
#
_entry.id   AF-A0A3M2DWN5-F1
#
_cell.length_a   1.000
_cell.length_b   1.000
_cell.length_c   1.000
_cell.angle_alpha   90.00
_cell.angle_beta   90.00
_cell.angle_gamma   90.00
#
_symmetry.space_group_name_H-M   'P 1'
#
loop_
_entity.id
_entity.type
_entity.pdbx_description
1 polymer ?
#
loop_
_entity_poly.entity_id
_entity_poly.type
_entity_poly.pdbx_seq_one_letter_code
_entity_poly.pdbx_strand_id
1 'polypeptide(L)'
;MGGCTECASKGACDDRKGAMLDGVRAALDRVYPSRTWGQPDDAARYRAGVCEHDGEALADELAVALSASTLYVPGGDEAYCDFIYVQCVGREPNLAQVVYAGVPLPDELDGGADELYLRVCLSSMAPLAAVQQTALTLMRDAGGAAIVERPRPGVYDPPLLPRMQRLVAILPAYGIAHVDFGEICAPPPGFDAGDYPARYGGEPLVVNYLFYPEPPTTVVTTPV
;
A
#
# COMPACT_ATOMS: atom_id res chain seq x y z
N MET A 1 8.61 1.17 27.20
CA MET A 1 7.43 0.53 27.81
C MET A 1 6.37 1.58 28.05
N GLY A 2 5.52 1.86 27.06
CA GLY A 2 4.38 2.77 27.19
C GLY A 2 3.10 1.98 26.98
N GLY A 3 2.36 1.72 28.06
CA GLY A 3 1.12 0.96 28.04
C GLY A 3 -0.08 1.86 27.74
N CYS A 4 -0.80 1.55 26.66
CA CYS A 4 -2.13 2.11 26.39
C CYS A 4 -3.07 1.73 27.54
N THR A 5 -3.64 2.72 28.23
CA THR A 5 -4.30 2.56 29.54
C THR A 5 -5.82 2.42 29.47
N GLU A 6 -6.40 2.22 28.28
CA GLU A 6 -7.82 1.88 28.13
C GLU A 6 -7.97 0.77 27.08
N CYS A 7 -7.88 -0.49 27.51
CA CYS A 7 -8.08 -1.62 26.61
C CYS A 7 -8.88 -2.71 27.34
N ALA A 8 -10.21 -2.53 27.41
CA ALA A 8 -11.15 -3.60 27.71
C ALA A 8 -11.24 -4.64 26.57
N SER A 9 -10.46 -4.46 25.49
CA SER A 9 -10.54 -5.17 24.21
C SER A 9 -9.27 -5.95 23.83
N LYS A 10 -8.35 -6.22 24.76
CA LYS A 10 -7.09 -6.93 24.45
C LYS A 10 -7.31 -8.26 23.72
N GLY A 11 -8.25 -9.09 24.20
CA GLY A 11 -8.54 -10.38 23.54
C GLY A 11 -9.01 -10.24 22.09
N ALA A 12 -9.94 -9.32 21.81
CA ALA A 12 -10.42 -9.08 20.45
C ALA A 12 -9.37 -8.42 19.52
N CYS A 13 -8.36 -7.76 20.07
CA CYS A 13 -7.22 -7.22 19.31
C CYS A 13 -6.24 -8.34 18.96
N ASP A 14 -5.91 -9.18 19.94
CA ASP A 14 -5.00 -10.32 19.80
C ASP A 14 -5.55 -11.37 18.83
N ASP A 15 -6.86 -11.66 18.86
CA ASP A 15 -7.51 -12.62 17.96
C ASP A 15 -7.48 -12.14 16.49
N ARG A 16 -7.78 -10.85 16.26
CA ARG A 16 -7.73 -10.25 14.91
C ARG A 16 -6.31 -10.24 14.35
N LYS A 17 -5.34 -9.93 15.20
CA LYS A 17 -3.92 -9.97 14.84
C LYS A 17 -3.45 -11.39 14.53
N GLY A 18 -3.88 -12.38 15.31
CA GLY A 18 -3.61 -13.79 15.06
C GLY A 18 -4.15 -14.26 13.71
N ALA A 19 -5.43 -13.99 13.43
CA ALA A 19 -6.06 -14.36 12.17
C ALA A 19 -5.39 -13.70 10.95
N MET A 20 -5.00 -12.43 11.07
CA MET A 20 -4.24 -11.73 10.04
C MET A 20 -2.89 -12.39 9.77
N LEU A 21 -2.11 -12.69 10.81
CA LEU A 21 -0.78 -13.33 10.66
C LEU A 21 -0.88 -14.75 10.09
N ASP A 22 -1.92 -15.50 10.45
CA ASP A 22 -2.17 -16.82 9.87
C ASP A 22 -2.51 -16.72 8.38
N GLY A 23 -3.30 -15.73 7.96
CA GLY A 23 -3.57 -15.44 6.56
C GLY A 23 -2.30 -15.08 5.77
N VAL A 24 -1.44 -14.25 6.35
CA VAL A 24 -0.12 -13.90 5.77
C VAL A 24 0.77 -15.13 5.63
N ARG A 25 0.84 -15.99 6.66
CA ARG A 25 1.65 -17.22 6.61
C ARG A 25 1.13 -18.18 5.55
N ALA A 26 -0.20 -18.36 5.47
CA ALA A 26 -0.81 -19.20 4.45
C ALA A 26 -0.54 -18.68 3.02
N ALA A 27 -0.56 -17.35 2.84
CA ALA A 27 -0.18 -16.74 1.56
C ALA A 27 1.28 -17.01 1.21
N LEU A 28 2.20 -16.83 2.16
CA LEU A 28 3.63 -17.11 1.97
C LEU A 28 3.91 -18.59 1.65
N ASP A 29 3.38 -19.52 2.44
CA ASP A 29 3.61 -20.96 2.23
C ASP A 29 3.06 -21.41 0.87
N ARG A 30 1.95 -20.81 0.41
CA ARG A 30 1.34 -21.10 -0.90
C ARG A 30 2.13 -20.51 -2.07
N VAL A 31 2.53 -19.25 -1.97
CA VAL A 31 3.16 -18.52 -3.08
C VAL A 31 4.67 -18.73 -3.14
N TYR A 32 5.32 -19.04 -2.01
CA TYR A 32 6.75 -19.28 -1.91
C TYR A 32 7.04 -20.65 -1.29
N PRO A 33 6.72 -21.76 -1.98
CA PRO A 33 6.99 -23.11 -1.46
C PRO A 33 8.49 -23.38 -1.28
N SER A 34 9.36 -22.70 -2.06
CA SER A 34 10.82 -22.72 -1.91
C SER A 34 11.31 -21.95 -0.68
N ARG A 35 10.47 -21.04 -0.15
CA ARG A 35 10.81 -20.06 0.88
C ARG A 35 11.95 -19.12 0.47
N THR A 36 12.15 -18.91 -0.82
CA THR A 36 13.21 -18.04 -1.35
C THR A 36 12.63 -16.79 -1.98
N TRP A 37 13.09 -15.61 -1.58
CA TRP A 37 12.68 -14.35 -2.21
C TRP A 37 13.03 -14.35 -3.71
N GLY A 38 12.18 -13.73 -4.54
CA GLY A 38 12.36 -13.70 -5.99
C GLY A 38 12.02 -15.02 -6.70
N GLN A 39 11.56 -16.04 -5.98
CA GLN A 39 11.13 -17.32 -6.56
C GLN A 39 9.68 -17.69 -6.17
N PRO A 40 8.68 -16.85 -6.53
CA PRO A 40 7.30 -17.22 -6.33
C PRO A 40 6.90 -18.37 -7.27
N ASP A 41 5.94 -19.19 -6.84
CA ASP A 41 5.23 -20.12 -7.70
C ASP A 41 4.21 -19.34 -8.55
N ASP A 42 4.53 -19.18 -9.83
CA ASP A 42 3.71 -18.47 -10.81
C ASP A 42 2.30 -19.04 -10.96
N ALA A 43 2.16 -20.37 -10.92
CA ALA A 43 0.85 -21.02 -11.01
C ALA A 43 0.03 -20.77 -9.75
N ALA A 44 0.68 -20.78 -8.58
CA ALA A 44 0.01 -20.48 -7.31
C ALA A 44 -0.43 -19.02 -7.22
N ARG A 45 0.38 -18.05 -7.67
CA ARG A 45 -0.01 -16.62 -7.61
C ARG A 45 -0.97 -16.18 -8.70
N TYR A 46 -1.10 -16.91 -9.80
CA TYR A 46 -1.96 -16.52 -10.91
C TYR A 46 -3.40 -16.26 -10.46
N ARG A 47 -3.87 -15.01 -10.58
CA ARG A 47 -5.20 -14.54 -10.15
C ARG A 47 -5.53 -14.83 -8.68
N ALA A 48 -4.51 -14.99 -7.83
CA ALA A 48 -4.72 -15.24 -6.42
C ALA A 48 -4.93 -13.95 -5.61
N GLY A 49 -4.51 -12.81 -6.16
CA GLY A 49 -4.69 -11.50 -5.58
C GLY A 49 -6.03 -10.86 -5.88
N VAL A 50 -6.12 -9.57 -5.52
CA VAL A 50 -7.24 -8.70 -5.90
C VAL A 50 -7.18 -8.49 -7.41
N CYS A 51 -8.32 -8.65 -8.10
CA CYS A 51 -8.38 -8.39 -9.54
C CYS A 51 -8.68 -6.92 -9.82
N GLU A 52 -8.31 -6.44 -11.01
CA GLU A 52 -8.51 -5.05 -11.45
C GLU A 52 -9.97 -4.60 -11.28
N HIS A 53 -10.93 -5.42 -11.69
CA HIS A 53 -12.35 -5.10 -11.56
C HIS A 53 -12.79 -4.87 -10.10
N ASP A 54 -12.32 -5.70 -9.18
CA ASP A 54 -12.61 -5.53 -7.75
C ASP A 54 -11.89 -4.30 -7.19
N GLY A 55 -10.67 -4.01 -7.66
CA GLY A 55 -9.90 -2.82 -7.31
C GLY A 55 -10.56 -1.52 -7.74
N GLU A 56 -11.06 -1.45 -8.97
CA GLU A 56 -11.84 -0.32 -9.49
C GLU A 56 -13.15 -0.13 -8.72
N ALA A 57 -13.92 -1.22 -8.54
CA ALA A 57 -15.17 -1.18 -7.79
C ALA A 57 -14.95 -0.76 -6.33
N LEU A 58 -13.86 -1.21 -5.70
CA LEU A 58 -13.47 -0.77 -4.36
C LEU A 58 -13.10 0.71 -4.36
N ALA A 59 -12.39 1.21 -5.36
CA ALA A 59 -12.04 2.64 -5.44
C ALA A 59 -13.30 3.52 -5.50
N ASP A 60 -14.32 3.12 -6.26
CA ASP A 60 -15.61 3.79 -6.33
C ASP A 60 -16.36 3.77 -4.98
N GLU A 61 -16.42 2.61 -4.32
CA GLU A 61 -17.06 2.51 -3.01
C GLU A 61 -16.33 3.37 -1.96
N LEU A 62 -14.99 3.38 -1.99
CA LEU A 62 -14.18 4.22 -1.11
C LEU A 62 -14.41 5.72 -1.36
N ALA A 63 -14.60 6.15 -2.60
CA ALA A 63 -14.90 7.55 -2.91
C ALA A 63 -16.18 8.01 -2.20
N VAL A 64 -17.24 7.21 -2.31
CA VAL A 64 -18.53 7.48 -1.69
C VAL A 64 -18.41 7.41 -0.16
N ALA A 65 -17.87 6.32 0.36
CA ALA A 65 -17.82 6.07 1.79
C ALA A 65 -16.93 7.08 2.52
N LEU A 66 -15.82 7.50 1.94
CA LEU A 66 -14.86 8.41 2.58
C LEU A 66 -15.04 9.87 2.18
N SER A 67 -15.98 10.15 1.25
CA SER A 67 -16.24 11.46 0.67
C SER A 67 -14.93 12.12 0.24
N ALA A 68 -14.16 11.38 -0.56
CA ALA A 68 -12.81 11.74 -0.97
C ALA A 68 -12.59 11.37 -2.44
N SER A 69 -11.69 12.10 -3.10
CA SER A 69 -11.20 11.74 -4.43
C SER A 69 -10.40 10.43 -4.32
N THR A 70 -10.71 9.45 -5.15
CA THR A 70 -9.99 8.18 -5.24
C THR A 70 -9.48 7.95 -6.66
N LEU A 71 -8.36 7.26 -6.77
CA LEU A 71 -7.79 6.85 -8.06
C LEU A 71 -7.24 5.44 -7.94
N TYR A 72 -7.80 4.51 -8.71
CA TYR A 72 -7.20 3.21 -8.95
C TYR A 72 -6.03 3.35 -9.92
N VAL A 73 -4.90 2.74 -9.59
CA VAL A 73 -3.66 2.77 -10.38
C VAL A 73 -3.14 1.33 -10.47
N PRO A 74 -3.14 0.70 -11.65
CA PRO A 74 -2.57 -0.62 -11.80
C PRO A 74 -1.06 -0.59 -11.52
N GLY A 75 -0.55 -1.68 -10.95
CA GLY A 75 0.87 -1.91 -10.77
C GLY A 75 1.60 -2.04 -12.11
N GLY A 76 2.90 -1.79 -12.12
CA GLY A 76 3.75 -2.13 -13.26
C GLY A 76 3.98 -3.65 -13.37
N ASP A 77 4.55 -4.10 -14.49
CA ASP A 77 4.78 -5.52 -14.78
C ASP A 77 5.55 -6.30 -13.70
N GLU A 78 6.43 -5.60 -12.97
CA GLU A 78 7.23 -6.20 -11.89
C GLU A 78 6.59 -6.02 -10.50
N ALA A 79 5.55 -5.20 -10.37
CA ALA A 79 4.92 -4.90 -9.09
C ALA A 79 4.06 -6.07 -8.58
N TYR A 80 4.04 -6.25 -7.25
CA TYR A 80 3.15 -7.22 -6.60
C TYR A 80 1.86 -6.57 -6.10
N CYS A 81 1.59 -5.33 -6.52
CA CYS A 81 0.43 -4.57 -6.10
C CYS A 81 -0.15 -3.67 -7.17
N ASP A 82 -1.47 -3.58 -7.16
CA ASP A 82 -2.21 -2.41 -7.64
C ASP A 82 -2.45 -1.44 -6.47
N PHE A 83 -2.79 -0.20 -6.78
CA PHE A 83 -2.94 0.85 -5.78
C PHE A 83 -4.29 1.56 -5.87
N ILE A 84 -4.83 1.95 -4.72
CA ILE A 84 -5.89 2.97 -4.66
C ILE A 84 -5.36 4.15 -3.86
N TYR A 85 -5.29 5.31 -4.49
CA TYR A 85 -4.94 6.56 -3.84
C TYR A 85 -6.20 7.24 -3.33
N VAL A 86 -6.37 7.36 -2.02
CA VAL A 86 -7.48 8.10 -1.39
C VAL A 86 -6.95 9.43 -0.87
N GLN A 87 -7.35 10.53 -1.50
CA GLN A 87 -6.87 11.86 -1.11
C GLN A 87 -7.38 12.24 0.29
N CYS A 88 -6.45 12.60 1.17
CA CYS A 88 -6.75 13.00 2.54
C CYS A 88 -6.59 14.49 2.80
N VAL A 89 -5.53 15.07 2.23
CA VAL A 89 -5.23 16.50 2.27
C VAL A 89 -4.75 16.89 0.88
N GLY A 90 -5.30 17.96 0.30
CA GLY A 90 -4.94 18.42 -1.02
C GLY A 90 -6.10 19.12 -1.69
N ARG A 91 -6.04 19.21 -3.02
CA ARG A 91 -7.09 19.83 -3.85
C ARG A 91 -7.36 19.01 -5.11
N GLU A 92 -8.41 19.37 -5.83
CA GLU A 92 -8.67 18.83 -7.16
C GLU A 92 -8.34 19.86 -8.26
N PRO A 93 -7.85 19.41 -9.44
CA PRO A 93 -7.36 18.06 -9.71
C PRO A 93 -6.12 17.76 -8.86
N ASN A 94 -6.00 16.50 -8.43
CA ASN A 94 -5.00 16.09 -7.45
C ASN A 94 -3.72 15.57 -8.13
N LEU A 95 -2.60 15.58 -7.41
CA LEU A 95 -1.29 15.20 -7.95
C LEU A 95 -1.25 13.74 -8.40
N ALA A 96 -2.00 12.84 -7.77
CA ALA A 96 -2.09 11.45 -8.24
C ALA A 96 -2.74 11.35 -9.63
N GLN A 97 -3.78 12.15 -9.90
CA GLN A 97 -4.39 12.22 -11.24
C GLN A 97 -3.42 12.79 -12.29
N VAL A 98 -2.57 13.75 -11.92
CA VAL A 98 -1.55 14.28 -12.83
C VAL A 98 -0.54 13.20 -13.20
N VAL A 99 -0.01 12.47 -12.21
CA VAL A 99 1.02 11.45 -12.43
C VAL A 99 0.47 10.21 -13.14
N TYR A 100 -0.67 9.69 -12.70
CA TYR A 100 -1.12 8.36 -13.09
C TYR A 100 -2.29 8.35 -14.07
N ALA A 101 -3.05 9.45 -14.18
CA ALA A 101 -4.19 9.57 -15.10
C ALA A 101 -3.96 10.57 -16.24
N GLY A 102 -2.78 11.19 -16.32
CA GLY A 102 -2.42 12.13 -17.38
C GLY A 102 -3.23 13.43 -17.37
N VAL A 103 -3.81 13.79 -16.21
CA VAL A 103 -4.51 15.07 -16.05
C VAL A 103 -3.48 16.20 -16.14
N PRO A 104 -3.70 17.25 -16.97
CA PRO A 104 -2.76 18.36 -17.05
C PRO A 104 -2.56 19.05 -15.71
N LEU A 105 -1.31 19.41 -15.40
CA LEU A 105 -0.96 20.14 -14.19
C LEU A 105 -1.58 21.54 -14.22
N PRO A 106 -2.42 21.93 -13.24
CA PRO A 106 -3.02 23.27 -13.21
C PRO A 106 -1.99 24.39 -13.09
N ASP A 107 -2.19 25.48 -13.82
CA ASP A 107 -1.34 26.67 -13.78
C ASP A 107 -1.32 27.29 -12.36
N GLU A 108 -2.40 27.17 -11.59
CA GLU A 108 -2.48 27.69 -10.23
C GLU A 108 -1.61 26.89 -9.22
N LEU A 109 -0.85 25.88 -9.67
CA LEU A 109 0.16 25.16 -8.89
C LEU A 109 1.58 25.69 -9.10
N ASP A 110 1.73 26.89 -9.65
CA ASP A 110 3.05 27.51 -9.88
C ASP A 110 3.92 27.63 -8.62
N GLY A 111 3.31 27.71 -7.43
CA GLY A 111 4.02 27.76 -6.14
C GLY A 111 4.39 26.39 -5.53
N GLY A 112 4.08 25.28 -6.21
CA GLY A 112 4.17 23.94 -5.63
C GLY A 112 2.88 23.51 -4.91
N ALA A 113 2.84 22.23 -4.50
CA ALA A 113 1.76 21.67 -3.70
C ALA A 113 2.25 20.47 -2.92
N ASP A 114 1.68 20.29 -1.73
CA ASP A 114 1.85 19.11 -0.90
C ASP A 114 0.48 18.48 -0.65
N GLU A 115 0.39 17.19 -0.96
CA GLU A 115 -0.82 16.41 -0.79
C GLU A 115 -0.53 15.14 0.00
N LEU A 116 -1.53 14.67 0.73
CA LEU A 116 -1.43 13.51 1.60
C LEU A 116 -2.53 12.51 1.25
N TYR A 117 -2.15 11.24 1.15
CA TYR A 117 -3.01 10.16 0.71
C TYR A 117 -2.97 9.00 1.70
N LEU A 118 -4.09 8.27 1.78
CA LEU A 118 -4.06 6.86 2.15
C LEU A 118 -3.90 6.05 0.85
N ARG A 119 -2.77 5.37 0.69
CA ARG A 119 -2.51 4.46 -0.42
C ARG A 119 -2.88 3.04 0.02
N VAL A 120 -3.93 2.48 -0.57
CA VAL A 120 -4.28 1.07 -0.42
C VAL A 120 -3.43 0.27 -1.40
N CYS A 121 -2.70 -0.69 -0.88
CA CYS A 121 -1.80 -1.55 -1.64
C CYS A 121 -2.51 -2.90 -1.77
N LEU A 122 -3.08 -3.16 -2.94
CA LEU A 122 -3.87 -4.36 -3.24
C LEU A 122 -2.92 -5.43 -3.73
N SER A 123 -2.70 -6.50 -2.96
CA SER A 123 -1.76 -7.56 -3.34
C SER A 123 -2.27 -8.33 -4.56
N SER A 124 -1.40 -8.51 -5.56
CA SER A 124 -1.62 -9.44 -6.67
C SER A 124 -1.29 -10.89 -6.29
N MET A 125 -0.66 -11.10 -5.12
CA MET A 125 -0.17 -12.39 -4.65
C MET A 125 -1.21 -13.17 -3.85
N ALA A 126 -2.09 -12.48 -3.14
CA ALA A 126 -3.15 -13.03 -2.27
C ALA A 126 -4.24 -11.98 -2.04
N PRO A 127 -5.46 -12.32 -1.56
CA PRO A 127 -6.53 -11.35 -1.34
C PRO A 127 -6.27 -10.54 -0.06
N LEU A 128 -5.19 -9.77 -0.08
CA LEU A 128 -4.65 -8.99 1.01
C LEU A 128 -4.52 -7.53 0.57
N ALA A 129 -4.78 -6.61 1.49
CA ALA A 129 -4.48 -5.21 1.30
C ALA A 129 -3.74 -4.65 2.51
N ALA A 130 -2.83 -3.72 2.26
CA ALA A 130 -2.16 -2.95 3.30
C ALA A 130 -2.33 -1.46 3.03
N VAL A 131 -2.35 -0.62 4.06
CA VAL A 131 -2.58 0.82 3.92
C VAL A 131 -1.35 1.61 4.33
N GLN A 132 -0.88 2.48 3.46
CA GLN A 132 0.21 3.41 3.72
C GLN A 132 -0.28 4.85 3.75
N GLN A 133 0.40 5.67 4.53
CA GLN A 133 0.36 7.11 4.34
C GLN A 133 1.39 7.50 3.29
N THR A 134 0.96 8.22 2.25
CA THR A 134 1.84 8.62 1.14
C THR A 134 1.69 10.12 0.87
N ALA A 135 2.81 10.84 0.84
CA ALA A 135 2.84 12.25 0.45
C ALA A 135 3.24 12.39 -1.01
N LEU A 136 2.51 13.21 -1.78
CA LEU A 136 2.92 13.65 -3.11
C LEU A 136 3.23 15.14 -3.03
N THR A 137 4.43 15.53 -3.45
CA THR A 137 4.88 16.93 -3.48
C THR A 137 5.21 17.33 -4.90
N LEU A 138 4.60 18.39 -5.40
CA LEU A 138 5.01 19.05 -6.62
C LEU A 138 6.24 19.92 -6.36
N MET A 139 7.36 19.53 -6.97
CA MET A 139 8.59 20.27 -7.03
C MET A 139 8.67 21.01 -8.36
N ARG A 140 8.94 22.30 -8.34
CA ARG A 140 9.22 23.10 -9.54
C ARG A 140 10.58 23.76 -9.41
N ASP A 141 11.37 23.73 -10.48
CA ASP A 141 12.60 24.49 -10.61
C ASP A 141 12.74 25.06 -12.02
N ALA A 142 13.89 25.68 -12.32
CA ALA A 142 14.15 26.26 -13.63
C ALA A 142 14.23 25.23 -14.77
N GLY A 143 14.39 23.94 -14.44
CA GLY A 143 14.50 22.82 -15.37
C GLY A 143 13.19 22.08 -15.64
N GLY A 144 12.12 22.39 -14.91
CA GLY A 144 10.79 21.81 -15.14
C GLY A 144 10.00 21.56 -13.85
N ALA A 145 9.01 20.68 -13.95
CA ALA A 145 8.23 20.22 -12.81
C ALA A 145 8.40 18.71 -12.62
N ALA A 146 8.36 18.29 -11.35
CA ALA A 146 8.35 16.88 -11.00
C ALA A 146 7.48 16.67 -9.77
N ILE A 147 6.80 15.54 -9.72
CA ILE A 147 6.04 15.11 -8.54
C ILE A 147 6.86 14.04 -7.82
N VAL A 148 7.10 14.26 -6.53
CA VAL A 148 7.84 13.32 -5.68
C VAL A 148 6.87 12.62 -4.73
N GLU A 149 6.80 11.30 -4.85
CA GLU A 149 6.00 10.43 -4.00
C GLU A 149 6.86 9.86 -2.84
N ARG A 150 6.39 10.02 -1.60
CA ARG A 150 7.06 9.57 -0.38
C ARG A 150 6.13 8.72 0.47
N PRO A 151 6.14 7.39 0.30
CA PRO A 151 5.36 6.47 1.11
C PRO A 151 6.00 6.27 2.49
N ARG A 152 5.14 6.10 3.51
CA ARG A 152 5.52 5.66 4.85
C ARG A 152 5.09 4.21 5.06
N PRO A 153 5.80 3.43 5.89
CA PRO A 153 5.46 2.03 6.14
C PRO A 153 4.30 1.94 7.13
N GLY A 154 3.10 2.34 6.72
CA GLY A 154 1.89 2.43 7.53
C GLY A 154 1.33 3.85 7.66
N VAL A 155 0.28 4.00 8.47
CA VAL A 155 -0.40 5.27 8.74
C VAL A 155 -0.13 5.69 10.18
N TYR A 156 0.52 6.83 10.34
CA TYR A 156 1.00 7.27 11.66
C TYR A 156 0.33 8.56 12.13
N ASP A 157 -0.17 9.37 11.20
CA ASP A 157 -0.74 10.66 11.56
C ASP A 157 -2.12 10.46 12.18
N PRO A 158 -2.33 10.86 13.47
CA PRO A 158 -3.58 10.61 14.17
C PRO A 158 -4.85 11.09 13.44
N PRO A 159 -4.84 12.23 12.71
CA PRO A 159 -6.00 12.67 11.94
C PRO A 159 -6.43 11.71 10.82
N LEU A 160 -5.53 10.85 10.32
CA LEU A 160 -5.82 9.90 9.25
C LEU A 160 -6.39 8.58 9.76
N LEU A 161 -6.20 8.26 11.04
CA LEU A 161 -6.58 6.96 11.60
C LEU A 161 -8.09 6.66 11.49
N PRO A 162 -9.03 7.60 11.77
CA PRO A 162 -10.45 7.31 11.61
C PRO A 162 -10.83 7.01 10.16
N ARG A 163 -10.21 7.70 9.19
CA ARG A 163 -10.44 7.46 7.76
C ARG A 163 -9.87 6.11 7.35
N MET A 164 -8.67 5.75 7.79
CA MET A 164 -8.08 4.43 7.59
C MET A 164 -8.96 3.33 8.16
N GLN A 165 -9.47 3.48 9.39
CA GLN A 165 -10.35 2.49 10.02
C GLN A 165 -11.63 2.27 9.23
N ARG A 166 -12.23 3.35 8.70
CA ARG A 166 -13.42 3.25 7.84
C ARG A 166 -13.13 2.56 6.51
N LEU A 167 -11.98 2.86 5.89
CA LEU A 167 -11.50 2.18 4.69
C LEU A 167 -11.32 0.68 4.95
N VAL A 168 -10.60 0.31 6.01
CA VAL A 168 -10.32 -1.08 6.37
C VAL A 168 -11.61 -1.87 6.65
N ALA A 169 -12.64 -1.22 7.17
CA ALA A 169 -13.94 -1.85 7.42
C ALA A 169 -14.69 -2.27 6.13
N ILE A 170 -14.34 -1.71 4.97
CA ILE A 170 -14.96 -2.01 3.67
C ILE A 170 -14.30 -3.23 3.00
N LEU A 171 -12.98 -3.41 3.20
CA LEU A 171 -12.19 -4.48 2.55
C LEU A 171 -12.81 -5.89 2.66
N PRO A 172 -13.39 -6.33 3.80
CA PRO A 172 -13.97 -7.66 3.91
C PRO A 172 -15.16 -7.90 2.96
N ALA A 173 -15.89 -6.86 2.55
CA ALA A 173 -17.00 -6.99 1.59
C ALA A 173 -16.51 -7.42 0.20
N TYR A 174 -15.25 -7.15 -0.11
CA TYR A 174 -14.54 -7.57 -1.32
C TYR A 174 -13.73 -8.85 -1.12
N GLY A 175 -13.86 -9.51 0.04
CA GLY A 175 -13.06 -10.70 0.38
C GLY A 175 -11.58 -10.39 0.63
N ILE A 176 -11.23 -9.13 0.91
CA ILE A 176 -9.85 -8.68 1.10
C ILE A 176 -9.54 -8.56 2.58
N ALA A 177 -8.47 -9.21 3.03
CA ALA A 177 -8.00 -9.07 4.41
C ALA A 177 -7.02 -7.90 4.54
N HIS A 178 -7.24 -7.04 5.53
CA HIS A 178 -6.28 -5.99 5.87
C HIS A 178 -5.07 -6.55 6.61
N VAL A 179 -3.87 -6.16 6.18
CA VAL A 179 -2.60 -6.47 6.83
C VAL A 179 -1.93 -5.18 7.30
N ASP A 180 -1.63 -5.12 8.60
CA ASP A 180 -0.90 -3.99 9.18
C ASP A 180 0.59 -4.08 8.85
N PHE A 181 1.15 -3.05 8.20
CA PHE A 181 2.58 -2.98 7.90
C PHE A 181 3.45 -3.17 9.14
N GLY A 182 3.05 -2.60 10.30
CA GLY A 182 3.81 -2.73 11.54
C GLY A 182 4.01 -4.17 12.00
N GLU A 183 3.16 -5.09 11.55
CA GLU A 183 3.20 -6.51 11.87
C GLU A 183 3.93 -7.36 10.82
N ILE A 184 4.12 -6.82 9.60
CA ILE A 184 4.83 -7.49 8.49
C ILE A 184 6.14 -6.80 8.11
N CYS A 185 6.65 -5.92 8.97
CA CYS A 185 7.93 -5.22 8.84
C CYS A 185 9.11 -6.03 9.43
N ALA A 186 9.06 -7.36 9.36
CA ALA A 186 10.16 -8.25 9.77
C ALA A 186 10.39 -9.33 8.70
N PRO A 187 11.61 -9.90 8.60
CA PRO A 187 11.87 -11.04 7.73
C PRO A 187 11.04 -12.27 8.12
N PRO A 188 10.46 -13.00 7.16
CA PRO A 188 9.74 -14.23 7.47
C PRO A 188 10.72 -15.30 7.97
N PRO A 189 10.40 -16.02 9.06
CA PRO A 189 11.30 -17.01 9.64
C PRO A 189 11.54 -18.18 8.70
N GLY A 190 12.80 -18.55 8.49
CA GLY A 190 13.19 -19.70 7.67
C GLY A 190 13.06 -19.47 6.16
N PHE A 191 12.97 -18.21 5.73
CA PHE A 191 13.05 -17.82 4.33
C PHE A 191 14.47 -17.42 3.96
N ASP A 192 14.87 -17.76 2.74
CA ASP A 192 16.10 -17.31 2.10
C ASP A 192 15.85 -15.95 1.43
N ALA A 193 16.78 -15.02 1.65
CA ALA A 193 16.74 -13.67 1.08
C ALA A 193 17.05 -13.65 -0.43
N GLY A 194 17.56 -14.74 -1.01
CA GLY A 194 17.93 -14.80 -2.42
C GLY A 194 18.94 -13.72 -2.79
N ASP A 195 18.69 -12.99 -3.89
CA ASP A 195 19.51 -11.87 -4.32
C ASP A 195 19.02 -10.50 -3.81
N TYR A 196 17.99 -10.46 -2.93
CA TYR A 196 17.48 -9.22 -2.35
C TYR A 196 18.58 -8.35 -1.70
N PRO A 197 19.49 -8.89 -0.87
CA PRO A 197 20.53 -8.08 -0.22
C PRO A 197 21.47 -7.41 -1.22
N ALA A 198 21.70 -8.04 -2.37
CA ALA A 198 22.53 -7.48 -3.44
C ALA A 198 21.80 -6.36 -4.20
N ARG A 199 20.47 -6.44 -4.34
CA ARG A 199 19.65 -5.45 -5.06
C ARG A 199 19.30 -4.22 -4.23
N TYR A 200 18.86 -4.43 -3.00
CA TYR A 200 18.24 -3.39 -2.18
C TYR A 200 18.93 -3.15 -0.84
N GLY A 201 19.86 -4.04 -0.47
CA GLY A 201 20.49 -4.04 0.85
C GLY A 201 19.57 -4.61 1.94
N GLY A 202 20.17 -5.23 2.94
CA GLY A 202 19.43 -5.85 4.06
C GLY A 202 18.68 -7.12 3.67
N GLU A 203 17.78 -7.55 4.56
CA GLU A 203 16.91 -8.73 4.35
C GLU A 203 15.52 -8.30 3.86
N PRO A 204 14.88 -9.10 3.00
CA PRO A 204 13.49 -8.85 2.61
C PRO A 204 12.56 -9.08 3.81
N LEU A 205 11.64 -8.15 3.99
CA LEU A 205 10.58 -8.23 4.99
C LEU A 205 9.38 -8.99 4.39
N VAL A 206 8.42 -9.44 5.20
CA VAL A 206 7.19 -10.09 4.70
C VAL A 206 6.46 -9.25 3.64
N VAL A 207 6.43 -7.93 3.82
CA VAL A 207 5.92 -6.98 2.82
C VAL A 207 6.56 -7.17 1.45
N ASN A 208 7.84 -7.56 1.40
CA ASN A 208 8.57 -7.69 0.14
C ASN A 208 8.22 -8.93 -0.69
N TYR A 209 7.53 -9.88 -0.07
CA TYR A 209 7.05 -11.09 -0.73
C TYR A 209 5.62 -10.92 -1.25
N LEU A 210 4.83 -10.06 -0.59
CA LEU A 210 3.38 -10.00 -0.82
C LEU A 210 2.91 -8.70 -1.48
N PHE A 211 3.68 -7.60 -1.40
CA PHE A 211 3.24 -6.29 -1.87
C PHE A 211 4.27 -5.57 -2.76
N TYR A 212 5.56 -5.60 -2.41
CA TYR A 212 6.60 -4.85 -3.14
C TYR A 212 7.87 -5.67 -3.35
N PRO A 213 8.35 -5.92 -4.56
CA PRO A 213 9.68 -6.54 -4.70
C PRO A 213 10.79 -5.65 -4.12
N GLU A 214 10.62 -4.33 -4.11
CA GLU A 214 11.52 -3.33 -3.53
C GLU A 214 11.09 -2.86 -2.12
N PRO A 215 11.90 -2.08 -1.38
CA PRO A 215 11.48 -1.52 -0.10
C PRO A 215 10.18 -0.70 -0.19
N PRO A 216 9.21 -0.89 0.73
CA PRO A 216 7.89 -0.25 0.66
C PRO A 216 7.90 1.28 0.88
N THR A 217 9.06 1.83 1.23
CA THR A 217 9.31 3.26 1.46
C THR A 217 10.12 3.90 0.34
N THR A 218 10.24 3.22 -0.81
CA THR A 218 10.95 3.75 -1.98
C THR A 218 10.33 5.07 -2.43
N VAL A 219 11.17 6.09 -2.59
CA VAL A 219 10.76 7.42 -3.08
C VAL A 219 10.81 7.42 -4.60
N VAL A 220 9.70 7.82 -5.21
CA VAL A 220 9.58 7.90 -6.68
C VAL A 220 9.49 9.38 -7.08
N THR A 221 10.19 9.75 -8.15
CA THR A 221 10.13 11.10 -8.72
C THR A 221 9.72 11.00 -10.19
N THR A 222 8.60 11.63 -10.53
CA THR A 222 8.04 11.61 -11.89
C THR A 222 8.09 13.02 -12.48
N PRO A 223 8.84 13.24 -13.58
CA PRO A 223 8.76 14.49 -14.33
C PRO A 223 7.36 14.70 -14.90
N VAL A 224 6.84 15.93 -14.84
CA VAL A 224 5.50 16.32 -15.33
C VAL A 224 5.51 17.60 -16.13
#